data_AF-A0A382LAR8-F1
#
_entry.id   AF-A0A382LAR8-F1
#
_cell.length_a   1.000
_cell.length_b   1.000
_cell.length_c   1.000
_cell.angle_alpha   90.00
_cell.angle_beta   90.00
_cell.angle_gamma   90.00
#
_symmetry.space_group_name_H-M   'P 1'
#
loop_
_entity.id
_entity.type
_entity.pdbx_description
1 polymer ?
#
loop_
_entity_poly.entity_id
_entity_poly.type
_entity_poly.pdbx_seq_one_letter_code
_entity_poly.pdbx_strand_id
1 'polypeptide(L)'
;MGVLSDTACSDRLEPGDSFDCEQCGQRSKADLNNSVLECGTCGYQIQDYDLVDHDRVPLDEDGRMSGRGASVKLGKRPSRTRIGNPRERARIGKNWRYLDRVDCGGADEGSTKPKDRAIDLIERHARTKDHANWALDLLDMGWPDRSQMNPNELAMEEPIWKPAHPNGVGSAAAACLQLAAEEMGFDSKLERLAKLCLPDTTNPVSFGFRSLKRMRIILRSCRRGRPGTGVSAGAILSGANLGGTIYGSIATRIWEVWLECTRTGENLENHARPVLAAICHAVAQDEGFRVRPSLIQEIFDVGRSYQNWLDRLNYASNPIIA
;
A
#
# COMPACT_ATOMS: atom_id res chain seq x y z
N MET A 1 -33.62 -2.53 46.86
CA MET A 1 -32.70 -3.23 45.94
C MET A 1 -33.33 -3.20 44.56
N GLY A 2 -33.00 -2.18 43.77
CA GLY A 2 -33.43 -2.08 42.38
C GLY A 2 -32.39 -2.75 41.50
N VAL A 3 -32.79 -3.75 40.74
CA VAL A 3 -31.95 -4.37 39.72
C VAL A 3 -32.07 -3.50 38.47
N LEU A 4 -30.94 -2.97 38.03
CA LEU A 4 -30.76 -2.25 36.78
C LEU A 4 -31.12 -3.19 35.63
N SER A 5 -32.20 -2.89 34.91
CA SER A 5 -32.45 -3.46 33.58
C SER A 5 -31.66 -2.64 32.56
N ASP A 6 -30.36 -2.96 32.43
CA ASP A 6 -29.55 -2.55 31.29
C ASP A 6 -30.00 -3.35 30.07
N THR A 7 -30.85 -2.77 29.23
CA THR A 7 -30.89 -3.06 27.79
C THR A 7 -31.60 -1.92 27.07
N ALA A 8 -30.83 -0.88 26.77
CA ALA A 8 -31.16 0.06 25.70
C ALA A 8 -30.16 -0.18 24.57
N CYS A 9 -30.56 -0.92 23.52
CA CYS A 9 -30.22 -0.68 22.11
C CYS A 9 -30.68 -1.84 21.23
N SER A 10 -31.50 -1.54 20.22
CA SER A 10 -31.47 -2.11 18.87
C SER A 10 -30.59 -3.36 18.63
N ASP A 11 -31.14 -4.57 18.74
CA ASP A 11 -30.45 -5.78 18.28
C ASP A 11 -31.38 -6.57 17.36
N ARG A 12 -31.22 -6.37 16.04
CA ARG A 12 -31.65 -7.36 15.06
C ARG A 12 -30.85 -8.62 15.35
N LEU A 13 -31.51 -9.70 15.78
CA LEU A 13 -30.84 -10.99 15.99
C LEU A 13 -30.26 -11.50 14.65
N GLU A 14 -29.09 -12.13 14.69
CA GLU A 14 -28.49 -12.83 13.56
C GLU A 14 -28.71 -14.36 13.68
N PRO A 15 -28.69 -15.13 12.57
CA PRO A 15 -28.77 -16.57 12.62
C PRO A 15 -27.66 -17.17 13.52
N GLY A 16 -28.06 -17.95 14.52
CA GLY A 16 -27.16 -18.56 15.51
C GLY A 16 -27.04 -17.82 16.84
N ASP A 17 -27.57 -16.60 16.94
CA ASP A 17 -27.58 -15.84 18.19
C ASP A 17 -28.44 -16.50 19.26
N SER A 18 -28.01 -16.40 20.51
CA SER A 18 -28.74 -16.93 21.65
C SER A 18 -29.60 -15.84 22.29
N PHE A 19 -30.89 -16.11 22.44
CA PHE A 19 -31.86 -15.16 23.00
C PHE A 19 -32.84 -15.89 23.92
N ASP A 20 -33.51 -15.14 24.81
CA ASP A 20 -34.58 -15.68 25.64
C ASP A 20 -35.91 -15.54 24.90
N CYS A 21 -36.52 -16.66 24.51
CA CYS A 21 -37.74 -16.64 23.71
C CYS A 21 -38.95 -16.25 24.56
N GLU A 22 -39.61 -15.15 24.20
CA GLU A 22 -40.80 -14.67 24.92
C GLU A 22 -41.96 -15.68 24.91
N GLN A 23 -42.04 -16.52 23.88
CA GLN A 23 -43.15 -17.47 23.71
C GLN A 23 -43.00 -18.75 24.54
N CYS A 24 -41.79 -19.33 24.60
CA CYS A 24 -41.55 -20.56 25.38
C CYS A 24 -40.84 -20.31 26.72
N GLY A 25 -40.37 -19.09 26.97
CA GLY A 25 -39.65 -18.71 28.19
C GLY A 25 -38.28 -19.39 28.34
N GLN A 26 -37.78 -20.05 27.30
CA GLN A 26 -36.51 -20.75 27.30
C GLN A 26 -35.46 -19.98 26.50
N ARG A 27 -34.21 -20.10 26.94
CA ARG A 27 -33.06 -19.65 26.18
C ARG A 27 -32.87 -20.54 24.97
N SER A 28 -33.01 -19.96 23.77
CA SER A 28 -32.93 -20.68 22.50
C SER A 28 -31.96 -19.99 21.55
N LYS A 29 -31.75 -20.58 20.38
CA LYS A 29 -30.98 -19.99 19.28
C LYS A 29 -31.93 -19.54 18.17
N ALA A 30 -31.57 -18.46 17.50
CA ALA A 30 -32.30 -17.98 16.34
C ALA A 30 -31.88 -18.81 15.10
N ASP A 31 -32.79 -19.62 14.58
CA ASP A 31 -32.58 -20.43 13.39
C ASP A 31 -33.24 -19.76 12.19
N LEU A 32 -32.54 -19.72 11.05
CA LEU A 32 -33.03 -19.08 9.83
C LEU A 32 -33.81 -20.07 8.99
N ASN A 33 -35.10 -19.78 8.78
CA ASN A 33 -36.01 -20.60 7.99
C ASN A 33 -36.80 -19.70 7.03
N ASN A 34 -36.58 -19.85 5.72
CA ASN A 34 -37.29 -19.12 4.65
C ASN A 34 -37.39 -17.59 4.89
N SER A 35 -36.26 -16.93 5.12
CA SER A 35 -36.18 -15.47 5.34
C SER A 35 -36.87 -14.97 6.61
N VAL A 36 -37.11 -15.86 7.57
CA VAL A 36 -37.61 -15.53 8.91
C VAL A 36 -36.70 -16.18 9.93
N LEU A 37 -36.34 -15.44 10.98
CA LEU A 37 -35.66 -16.00 12.13
C LEU A 37 -36.67 -16.58 13.10
N GLU A 38 -36.50 -17.85 13.41
CA GLU A 38 -37.37 -18.64 14.26
C GLU A 38 -36.62 -19.11 15.50
N CYS A 39 -37.35 -19.32 16.59
CA CYS A 39 -36.81 -19.95 17.79
C CYS A 39 -36.50 -21.42 17.51
N GLY A 40 -35.25 -21.85 17.61
CA GLY A 40 -34.84 -23.24 17.35
C GLY A 40 -35.49 -24.28 18.27
N THR A 41 -36.07 -23.85 19.40
CA THR A 41 -36.78 -24.76 20.32
C THR A 41 -38.26 -24.90 20.00
N CYS A 42 -38.98 -23.80 19.73
CA CYS A 42 -40.44 -23.82 19.59
C CYS A 42 -40.96 -23.42 18.20
N GLY A 43 -40.08 -23.02 17.28
CA GLY A 43 -40.43 -22.57 15.94
C GLY A 43 -41.16 -21.22 15.89
N TYR A 44 -41.18 -20.47 16.99
CA TYR A 44 -41.84 -19.17 17.02
C TYR A 44 -41.07 -18.16 16.15
N GLN A 45 -41.78 -17.46 15.27
CA GLN A 45 -41.21 -16.44 14.40
C GLN A 45 -40.87 -15.19 15.20
N ILE A 46 -39.59 -14.84 15.21
CA ILE A 46 -39.03 -13.75 16.01
C ILE A 46 -39.03 -12.47 15.19
N GLN A 47 -38.45 -12.52 13.99
CA GLN A 47 -38.34 -11.38 13.09
C GLN A 47 -38.15 -11.84 11.64
N ASP A 48 -38.64 -11.04 10.70
CA ASP A 48 -38.29 -11.19 9.29
C ASP A 48 -36.79 -10.90 9.10
N TYR A 49 -36.12 -11.77 8.34
CA TYR A 49 -34.69 -11.69 8.08
C TYR A 49 -34.43 -11.48 6.59
N ASP A 50 -33.93 -10.30 6.26
CA ASP A 50 -33.58 -9.94 4.88
C ASP A 50 -32.31 -10.69 4.46
N LEU A 51 -32.46 -11.78 3.70
CA LEU A 51 -31.34 -12.52 3.10
C LEU A 51 -30.51 -11.65 2.13
N VAL A 52 -31.01 -10.48 1.74
CA VAL A 52 -30.58 -9.73 0.57
C VAL A 52 -29.72 -8.51 0.90
N ASP A 53 -29.55 -8.12 2.17
CA ASP A 53 -28.72 -6.94 2.51
C ASP A 53 -27.21 -7.13 2.16
N HIS A 54 -26.73 -8.36 2.00
CA HIS A 54 -25.38 -8.65 1.48
C HIS A 54 -25.27 -8.64 -0.06
N ASP A 55 -26.38 -8.76 -0.79
CA ASP A 55 -26.41 -8.98 -2.25
C ASP A 55 -27.16 -7.90 -3.05
N ARG A 56 -27.47 -6.74 -2.43
CA ARG A 56 -28.06 -5.59 -3.14
C ARG A 56 -27.05 -4.92 -4.08
N VAL A 57 -26.82 -5.54 -5.23
CA VAL A 57 -26.42 -4.84 -6.45
C VAL A 57 -27.67 -4.82 -7.36
N PRO A 58 -28.41 -3.69 -7.44
CA PRO A 58 -29.52 -3.60 -8.37
C PRO A 58 -28.96 -3.73 -9.78
N LEU A 59 -29.26 -4.81 -10.49
CA LEU A 59 -28.92 -4.93 -11.90
C LEU A 59 -29.94 -4.15 -12.72
N ASP A 60 -29.50 -3.40 -13.73
CA ASP A 60 -30.42 -2.81 -14.71
C ASP A 60 -31.04 -3.88 -15.61
N GLU A 61 -31.92 -3.49 -16.54
CA GLU A 61 -32.61 -4.39 -17.47
C GLU A 61 -31.65 -5.20 -18.37
N ASP A 62 -30.38 -4.77 -18.49
CA ASP A 62 -29.31 -5.44 -19.23
C ASP A 62 -28.41 -6.33 -18.33
N GLY A 63 -28.71 -6.46 -17.05
CA GLY A 63 -27.92 -7.26 -16.11
C GLY A 63 -26.62 -6.59 -15.64
N ARG A 64 -26.48 -5.26 -15.77
CA ARG A 64 -25.31 -4.51 -15.31
C ARG A 64 -25.54 -3.90 -13.93
N MET A 65 -24.48 -3.84 -13.13
CA MET A 65 -24.51 -3.23 -11.79
C MET A 65 -24.96 -1.76 -11.83
N SER A 66 -26.15 -1.47 -11.32
CA SER A 66 -26.76 -0.14 -11.18
C SER A 66 -27.07 0.18 -9.71
N GLY A 67 -26.04 0.22 -8.87
CA GLY A 67 -26.14 0.73 -7.49
C GLY A 67 -25.98 2.24 -7.42
N ARG A 68 -26.93 2.96 -6.81
CA ARG A 68 -26.91 4.42 -6.62
C ARG A 68 -25.91 4.88 -5.54
N GLY A 69 -24.64 4.50 -5.66
CA GLY A 69 -23.59 4.94 -4.76
C GLY A 69 -22.22 4.77 -5.38
N ALA A 70 -21.39 5.82 -5.34
CA ALA A 70 -19.99 5.71 -5.71
C ALA A 70 -19.30 4.72 -4.77
N SER A 71 -18.36 3.92 -5.27
CA SER A 71 -17.53 3.04 -4.42
C SER A 71 -16.81 3.89 -3.37
N VAL A 72 -17.06 3.59 -2.10
CA VAL A 72 -16.39 4.26 -0.97
C VAL A 72 -15.42 3.27 -0.34
N LYS A 73 -14.17 3.68 -0.14
CA LYS A 73 -13.18 2.84 0.57
C LYS A 73 -13.68 2.57 2.00
N LEU A 74 -13.44 1.36 2.51
CA LEU A 74 -13.81 0.96 3.87
C LEU A 74 -13.26 1.99 4.88
N GLY A 75 -14.12 2.53 5.75
CA GLY A 75 -13.74 3.53 6.76
C GLY A 75 -13.62 4.98 6.26
N LYS A 76 -13.83 5.26 4.96
CA LYS A 76 -13.97 6.64 4.45
C LYS A 76 -15.44 7.04 4.35
N ARG A 77 -15.75 8.32 4.60
CA ARG A 77 -17.08 8.85 4.32
C ARG A 77 -17.29 8.96 2.80
N PRO A 78 -18.50 8.69 2.27
CA PRO A 78 -18.81 8.93 0.87
C PRO A 78 -18.50 10.38 0.48
N SER A 79 -17.79 10.57 -0.63
CA SER A 79 -17.56 11.91 -1.18
C SER A 79 -18.89 12.54 -1.59
N ARG A 80 -19.05 13.85 -1.34
CA ARG A 80 -20.23 14.59 -1.84
C ARG A 80 -20.32 14.49 -3.36
N THR A 81 -21.54 14.39 -3.88
CA THR A 81 -21.81 14.45 -5.32
C THR A 81 -21.41 15.82 -5.86
N ARG A 82 -20.53 15.87 -6.87
CA ARG A 82 -20.18 17.14 -7.55
C ARG A 82 -21.17 17.45 -8.65
N ILE A 83 -21.51 18.72 -8.80
CA ILE A 83 -22.32 19.21 -9.92
C ILE A 83 -21.48 19.13 -11.21
N GLY A 84 -21.91 18.27 -12.13
CA GLY A 84 -21.28 18.11 -13.44
C GLY A 84 -21.59 19.27 -14.40
N ASN A 85 -20.58 19.64 -15.19
CA ASN A 85 -20.65 20.55 -16.36
C ASN A 85 -20.90 22.06 -16.07
N PRO A 86 -19.85 22.84 -15.72
CA PRO A 86 -19.94 24.28 -15.42
C PRO A 86 -20.19 25.17 -16.65
N ARG A 87 -20.42 24.58 -17.83
CA ARG A 87 -20.68 25.32 -19.09
C ARG A 87 -22.15 25.41 -19.45
N GLU A 88 -23.00 24.59 -18.84
CA GLU A 88 -24.44 24.65 -19.06
C GLU A 88 -25.12 25.69 -18.15
N ARG A 89 -26.34 26.11 -18.49
CA ARG A 89 -27.16 26.97 -17.63
C ARG A 89 -28.20 26.10 -16.94
N ALA A 90 -28.38 26.27 -15.64
CA ALA A 90 -29.51 25.63 -14.95
C ALA A 90 -30.83 26.25 -15.46
N ARG A 91 -31.92 25.48 -15.43
CA ARG A 91 -33.27 25.91 -15.87
C ARG A 91 -33.79 27.19 -15.20
N ILE A 92 -33.19 27.64 -14.09
CA ILE A 92 -33.63 28.76 -13.25
C ILE A 92 -32.73 30.01 -13.43
N GLY A 93 -32.00 30.13 -14.55
CA GLY A 93 -31.19 31.33 -14.84
C GLY A 93 -29.95 31.52 -13.94
N LYS A 94 -29.75 30.66 -12.94
CA LYS A 94 -28.52 30.56 -12.16
C LYS A 94 -27.51 29.69 -12.92
N ASN A 95 -26.28 30.19 -13.06
CA ASN A 95 -25.20 29.47 -13.74
C ASN A 95 -24.77 28.26 -12.89
N TRP A 96 -24.54 27.09 -13.48
CA TRP A 96 -23.98 25.94 -12.77
C TRP A 96 -22.64 26.29 -12.10
N ARG A 97 -21.86 27.25 -12.63
CA ARG A 97 -20.67 27.80 -11.94
C ARG A 97 -20.95 28.44 -10.58
N TYR A 98 -22.10 29.05 -10.40
CA TYR A 98 -22.47 29.66 -9.12
C TYR A 98 -22.83 28.57 -8.12
N LEU A 99 -23.60 27.57 -8.53
CA LEU A 99 -23.94 26.43 -7.68
C LEU A 99 -22.71 25.59 -7.33
N ASP A 100 -21.82 25.32 -8.30
CA ASP A 100 -20.53 24.67 -8.06
C ASP A 100 -19.66 25.44 -7.07
N ARG A 101 -19.63 26.78 -7.15
CA ARG A 101 -18.88 27.61 -6.19
C ARG A 101 -19.50 27.61 -4.78
N VAL A 102 -20.82 27.54 -4.68
CA VAL A 102 -21.54 27.44 -3.40
C VAL A 102 -21.37 26.05 -2.79
N ASP A 103 -21.39 25.00 -3.61
CA ASP A 103 -21.17 23.61 -3.21
C ASP A 103 -19.71 23.36 -2.77
N CYS A 104 -18.74 23.92 -3.51
CA CYS A 104 -17.32 23.98 -3.13
C CYS A 104 -17.02 24.93 -1.95
N GLY A 105 -18.03 25.64 -1.44
CA GLY A 105 -17.90 26.58 -0.31
C GLY A 105 -18.11 25.94 1.06
N GLY A 106 -18.59 24.69 1.11
CA GLY A 106 -18.53 23.87 2.31
C GLY A 106 -17.07 23.52 2.62
N ALA A 107 -16.69 23.42 3.89
CA ALA A 107 -15.37 22.92 4.26
C ALA A 107 -15.17 21.56 3.56
N ASP A 108 -14.28 21.51 2.57
CA ASP A 108 -13.92 20.27 1.87
C ASP A 108 -13.44 19.27 2.94
N GLU A 109 -14.30 18.34 3.34
CA GLU A 109 -13.98 17.22 4.25
C GLU A 109 -13.12 16.14 3.55
N GLY A 110 -12.45 16.50 2.44
CA GLY A 110 -11.67 15.62 1.58
C GLY A 110 -10.18 15.96 1.54
N SER A 111 -9.45 15.23 0.69
CA SER A 111 -8.02 15.42 0.50
C SER A 111 -7.68 16.83 0.02
N THR A 112 -6.58 17.38 0.54
CA THR A 112 -6.09 18.69 0.09
C THR A 112 -5.58 18.61 -1.35
N LYS A 113 -5.69 19.69 -2.15
CA LYS A 113 -5.16 19.73 -3.53
C LYS A 113 -3.71 19.22 -3.67
N PRO A 114 -2.78 19.50 -2.73
CA PRO A 114 -1.44 18.91 -2.76
C PRO A 114 -1.43 17.39 -2.56
N LYS A 115 -2.32 16.85 -1.72
CA LYS A 115 -2.48 15.40 -1.52
C LYS A 115 -3.06 14.72 -2.77
N ASP A 116 -4.04 15.34 -3.43
CA ASP A 116 -4.57 14.84 -4.72
C ASP A 116 -3.47 14.69 -5.77
N ARG A 117 -2.57 15.68 -5.86
CA ARG A 117 -1.41 15.58 -6.77
C ARG A 117 -0.45 14.44 -6.39
N ALA A 118 -0.30 14.13 -5.10
CA ALA A 118 0.49 12.98 -4.67
C ALA A 118 -0.19 11.66 -5.04
N ILE A 119 -1.52 11.59 -4.92
CA ILE A 119 -2.33 10.44 -5.37
C ILE A 119 -2.12 10.22 -6.87
N ASP A 120 -2.24 11.27 -7.69
CA ASP A 120 -2.02 11.18 -9.14
C ASP A 120 -0.62 10.65 -9.49
N LEU A 121 0.41 11.07 -8.75
CA LEU A 121 1.79 10.59 -8.94
C LEU A 121 1.94 9.11 -8.55
N ILE A 122 1.29 8.68 -7.47
CA ILE A 122 1.27 7.27 -7.06
C ILE A 122 0.61 6.42 -8.14
N GLU A 123 -0.59 6.79 -8.57
CA GLU A 123 -1.33 6.04 -9.59
C GLU A 123 -0.58 5.97 -10.92
N ARG A 124 0.09 7.05 -11.31
CA ARG A 124 0.88 7.12 -12.56
C ARG A 124 2.15 6.26 -12.53
N HIS A 125 2.82 6.17 -11.38
CA HIS A 125 4.14 5.55 -11.28
C HIS A 125 4.17 4.21 -10.55
N ALA A 126 3.03 3.77 -10.02
CA ALA A 126 2.87 2.41 -9.52
C ALA A 126 3.07 1.37 -10.63
N ARG A 127 3.59 0.21 -10.25
CA ARG A 127 3.83 -0.92 -11.18
C ARG A 127 2.57 -1.73 -11.45
N THR A 128 1.74 -1.88 -10.43
CA THR A 128 0.52 -2.67 -10.46
C THR A 128 -0.56 -1.92 -9.68
N LYS A 129 -1.83 -2.32 -9.86
CA LYS A 129 -2.94 -1.76 -9.11
C LYS A 129 -2.79 -1.97 -7.59
N ASP A 130 -2.32 -3.14 -7.18
CA ASP A 130 -2.07 -3.43 -5.77
C ASP A 130 -0.94 -2.58 -5.20
N HIS A 131 0.13 -2.35 -5.98
CA HIS A 131 1.18 -1.42 -5.59
C HIS A 131 0.64 0.00 -5.38
N ALA A 132 -0.24 0.48 -6.25
CA ALA A 132 -0.90 1.76 -6.07
C ALA A 132 -1.74 1.76 -4.78
N ASN A 133 -2.57 0.74 -4.56
CA ASN A 133 -3.43 0.65 -3.37
C ASN A 133 -2.63 0.69 -2.07
N TRP A 134 -1.57 -0.12 -1.96
CA TRP A 134 -0.68 -0.13 -0.80
C TRP A 134 0.01 1.22 -0.59
N ALA A 135 0.49 1.86 -1.66
CA ALA A 135 1.11 3.18 -1.58
C ALA A 135 0.11 4.28 -1.17
N LEU A 136 -1.15 4.18 -1.60
CA LEU A 136 -2.23 5.09 -1.19
C LEU A 136 -2.60 4.91 0.28
N ASP A 137 -2.65 3.67 0.78
CA ASP A 137 -2.91 3.41 2.19
C ASP A 137 -1.77 3.95 3.07
N LEU A 138 -0.51 3.82 2.60
CA LEU A 138 0.65 4.47 3.21
C LEU A 138 0.53 6.00 3.20
N LEU A 139 0.08 6.58 2.08
CA LEU A 139 -0.13 8.02 1.98
C LEU A 139 -1.22 8.50 2.97
N ASP A 140 -2.32 7.78 3.09
CA ASP A 140 -3.39 8.12 4.03
C ASP A 140 -2.93 8.03 5.50
N MET A 141 -2.07 7.07 5.84
CA MET A 141 -1.49 6.99 7.19
C MET A 141 -0.52 8.13 7.48
N GLY A 142 0.28 8.54 6.50
CA GLY A 142 1.32 9.54 6.69
C GLY A 142 0.86 10.99 6.44
N TRP A 143 -0.19 11.16 5.66
CA TRP A 143 -0.84 12.43 5.35
C TRP A 143 -2.36 12.28 5.54
N PRO A 144 -2.80 12.12 6.80
CA PRO A 144 -4.21 11.96 7.11
C PRO A 144 -5.02 13.19 6.71
N ASP A 145 -6.26 12.95 6.30
CA ASP A 145 -7.22 14.03 6.07
C ASP A 145 -7.76 14.52 7.41
N ARG A 146 -8.15 15.80 7.50
CA ARG A 146 -8.62 16.41 8.76
C ARG A 146 -9.85 15.73 9.34
N SER A 147 -10.65 15.07 8.50
CA SER A 147 -11.90 14.38 8.82
C SER A 147 -11.72 12.86 9.04
N GLN A 148 -10.50 12.34 8.89
CA GLN A 148 -10.24 10.90 9.02
C GLN A 148 -10.58 10.42 10.44
N MET A 149 -11.30 9.30 10.54
CA MET A 149 -11.55 8.67 11.84
C MET A 149 -10.23 8.10 12.39
N ASN A 150 -9.89 8.49 13.62
CA ASN A 150 -8.67 8.10 14.33
C ASN A 150 -7.38 8.33 13.52
N PRO A 151 -7.05 9.59 13.17
CA PRO A 151 -5.83 9.88 12.44
C PRO A 151 -4.60 9.59 13.30
N ASN A 152 -3.48 9.22 12.67
CA ASN A 152 -2.23 9.08 13.40
C ASN A 152 -1.76 10.45 13.90
N GLU A 153 -1.68 10.62 15.22
CA GLU A 153 -1.31 11.88 15.89
C GLU A 153 0.04 12.42 15.38
N LEU A 154 1.05 11.55 15.21
CA LEU A 154 2.36 11.96 14.69
C LEU A 154 2.28 12.47 13.25
N ALA A 155 1.41 11.88 12.44
CA ALA A 155 1.20 12.30 11.06
C ALA A 155 0.42 13.61 10.98
N MET A 156 -0.44 13.91 11.95
CA MET A 156 -1.13 15.20 12.05
C MET A 156 -0.18 16.34 12.41
N GLU A 157 0.75 16.13 13.34
CA GLU A 157 1.73 17.14 13.77
C GLU A 157 2.81 17.42 12.72
N GLU A 158 3.38 16.35 12.18
CA GLU A 158 4.42 16.40 11.17
C GLU A 158 4.18 15.32 10.10
N PRO A 159 3.37 15.64 9.08
CA PRO A 159 3.06 14.71 8.00
C PRO A 159 4.28 14.45 7.09
N ILE A 160 4.24 13.35 6.33
CA ILE A 160 5.34 12.86 5.47
C ILE A 160 5.87 13.90 4.48
N TRP A 161 5.04 14.82 4.01
CA TRP A 161 5.42 15.85 3.04
C TRP A 161 6.22 17.01 3.69
N LYS A 162 6.01 17.28 4.98
CA LYS A 162 6.50 18.50 5.66
C LYS A 162 8.04 18.60 5.69
N PRO A 163 8.81 17.54 6.01
CA PRO A 163 10.28 17.59 6.02
C PRO A 163 10.92 17.81 4.65
N ALA A 164 10.17 17.57 3.57
CA ALA A 164 10.65 17.70 2.20
C ALA A 164 10.15 18.98 1.49
N HIS A 165 9.51 19.91 2.22
CA HIS A 165 9.06 21.20 1.67
C HIS A 165 10.23 21.96 0.99
N PRO A 166 10.03 22.57 -0.19
CA PRO A 166 8.77 22.70 -0.95
C PRO A 166 8.37 21.47 -1.78
N ASN A 167 9.26 20.49 -1.92
CA ASN A 167 9.08 19.31 -2.78
C ASN A 167 8.31 18.16 -2.10
N GLY A 168 7.48 18.49 -1.11
CA GLY A 168 6.81 17.51 -0.24
C GLY A 168 5.87 16.56 -0.97
N VAL A 169 5.18 17.03 -2.01
CA VAL A 169 4.20 16.24 -2.79
C VAL A 169 4.88 15.06 -3.50
N GLY A 170 5.84 15.34 -4.38
CA GLY A 170 6.54 14.29 -5.12
C GLY A 170 7.41 13.41 -4.22
N SER A 171 7.99 13.99 -3.16
CA SER A 171 8.76 13.23 -2.16
C SER A 171 7.90 12.25 -1.38
N ALA A 172 6.67 12.66 -1.02
CA ALA A 172 5.71 11.81 -0.34
C ALA A 172 5.30 10.62 -1.22
N ALA A 173 4.95 10.89 -2.48
CA ALA A 173 4.59 9.86 -3.46
C ALA A 173 5.74 8.85 -3.65
N ALA A 174 6.97 9.34 -3.88
CA ALA A 174 8.14 8.48 -4.06
C ALA A 174 8.43 7.61 -2.83
N ALA A 175 8.28 8.16 -1.61
CA ALA A 175 8.48 7.41 -0.38
C ALA A 175 7.41 6.33 -0.17
N CYS A 176 6.14 6.62 -0.45
CA CYS A 176 5.06 5.64 -0.35
C CYS A 176 5.21 4.51 -1.38
N LEU A 177 5.55 4.83 -2.63
CA LEU A 177 5.84 3.83 -3.67
C LEU A 177 7.04 2.95 -3.28
N GLN A 178 8.10 3.53 -2.70
CA GLN A 178 9.25 2.76 -2.26
C GLN A 178 8.89 1.77 -1.14
N LEU A 179 8.17 2.22 -0.13
CA LEU A 179 7.77 1.37 1.00
C LEU A 179 6.77 0.29 0.58
N ALA A 180 5.84 0.61 -0.31
CA ALA A 180 4.92 -0.38 -0.86
C ALA A 180 5.66 -1.43 -1.70
N ALA A 181 6.64 -1.02 -2.50
CA ALA A 181 7.49 -1.94 -3.24
C ALA A 181 8.34 -2.83 -2.30
N GLU A 182 8.89 -2.28 -1.22
CA GLU A 182 9.60 -3.05 -0.18
C GLU A 182 8.67 -4.13 0.44
N GLU A 183 7.45 -3.75 0.81
CA GLU A 183 6.47 -4.66 1.42
C GLU A 183 6.00 -5.76 0.44
N MET A 184 5.81 -5.40 -0.83
CA MET A 184 5.39 -6.35 -1.87
C MET A 184 6.54 -7.19 -2.44
N GLY A 185 7.78 -6.99 -1.97
CA GLY A 185 8.94 -7.71 -2.46
C GLY A 185 9.34 -7.34 -3.90
N PHE A 186 9.03 -6.12 -4.34
CA PHE A 186 9.47 -5.61 -5.63
C PHE A 186 10.85 -4.97 -5.54
N ASP A 187 11.67 -5.24 -6.55
CA ASP A 187 12.91 -4.52 -6.70
C ASP A 187 12.66 -3.06 -7.05
N SER A 188 12.95 -2.14 -6.13
CA SER A 188 12.75 -0.70 -6.31
C SER A 188 13.90 0.10 -5.71
N LYS A 189 14.21 1.22 -6.36
CA LYS A 189 15.23 2.16 -5.91
C LYS A 189 14.58 3.53 -5.75
N LEU A 190 14.71 4.08 -4.54
CA LEU A 190 14.17 5.39 -4.22
C LEU A 190 14.66 6.47 -5.21
N GLU A 191 15.92 6.38 -5.66
CA GLU A 191 16.46 7.30 -6.64
C GLU A 191 15.64 7.36 -7.93
N ARG A 192 15.21 6.20 -8.46
CA ARG A 192 14.40 6.13 -9.67
C ARG A 192 13.01 6.73 -9.44
N LEU A 193 12.36 6.36 -8.34
CA LEU A 193 11.04 6.87 -7.99
C LEU A 193 11.05 8.38 -7.72
N ALA A 194 12.09 8.87 -7.04
CA ALA A 194 12.29 10.29 -6.77
C ALA A 194 12.47 11.08 -8.07
N LYS A 195 13.26 10.59 -9.04
CA LYS A 195 13.40 11.25 -10.36
C LYS A 195 12.09 11.28 -11.14
N LEU A 196 11.26 10.24 -11.03
CA LEU A 196 9.94 10.22 -11.68
C LEU A 196 8.95 11.19 -11.04
N CYS A 197 8.91 11.24 -9.71
CA CYS A 197 7.96 12.08 -8.97
C CYS A 197 8.40 13.55 -8.83
N LEU A 198 9.68 13.84 -9.05
CA LEU A 198 10.31 15.17 -8.90
C LEU A 198 11.24 15.47 -10.10
N PRO A 199 10.73 15.50 -11.34
CA PRO A 199 11.57 15.62 -12.54
C PRO A 199 12.33 16.95 -12.60
N ASP A 200 11.71 18.03 -12.15
CA ASP A 200 12.27 19.39 -12.26
C ASP A 200 13.09 19.84 -11.04
N THR A 201 13.31 18.95 -10.08
CA THR A 201 13.95 19.30 -8.80
C THR A 201 15.45 19.05 -8.83
N THR A 202 16.22 19.99 -8.32
CA THR A 202 17.64 19.77 -8.02
C THR A 202 17.78 18.83 -6.81
N ASN A 203 18.44 17.69 -7.03
CA ASN A 203 18.68 16.65 -6.01
C ASN A 203 17.40 15.98 -5.44
N PRO A 204 16.57 15.34 -6.30
CA PRO A 204 15.26 14.79 -5.91
C PRO A 204 15.37 13.67 -4.86
N VAL A 205 16.49 12.94 -4.88
CA VAL A 205 16.75 11.81 -3.98
C VAL A 205 16.82 12.26 -2.51
N SER A 206 17.45 13.40 -2.25
CA SER A 206 17.56 13.96 -0.89
C SER A 206 16.20 14.25 -0.29
N PHE A 207 15.29 14.86 -1.06
CA PHE A 207 13.93 15.14 -0.61
C PHE A 207 13.12 13.85 -0.41
N GLY A 208 13.22 12.89 -1.34
CA GLY A 208 12.63 11.56 -1.18
C GLY A 208 13.08 10.87 0.12
N PHE A 209 14.37 10.95 0.46
CA PHE A 209 14.88 10.37 1.72
C PHE A 209 14.31 11.04 2.98
N ARG A 210 14.10 12.37 2.97
CA ARG A 210 13.49 13.07 4.10
C ARG A 210 12.07 12.58 4.36
N SER A 211 11.26 12.46 3.31
CA SER A 211 9.91 11.91 3.39
C SER A 211 9.90 10.44 3.79
N LEU A 212 10.80 9.63 3.23
CA LEU A 212 10.95 8.21 3.58
C LEU A 212 11.31 8.02 5.05
N LYS A 213 12.29 8.80 5.56
CA LYS A 213 12.69 8.76 6.97
C LYS A 213 11.53 9.10 7.88
N ARG A 214 10.76 10.15 7.55
CA ARG A 214 9.59 10.54 8.33
C ARG A 214 8.51 9.47 8.30
N MET A 215 8.21 8.91 7.13
CA MET A 215 7.21 7.85 7.01
C MET A 215 7.58 6.61 7.83
N ARG A 216 8.87 6.22 7.86
CA ARG A 216 9.34 5.12 8.73
C ARG A 216 9.18 5.41 10.23
N ILE A 217 9.26 6.67 10.65
CA ILE A 217 8.97 7.06 12.06
C ILE A 217 7.47 6.90 12.34
N ILE A 218 6.61 7.38 11.43
CA ILE A 218 5.15 7.25 11.54
C ILE A 218 4.73 5.78 11.59
N LEU A 219 5.30 4.91 10.74
CA LEU A 219 4.97 3.49 10.73
C LEU A 219 5.39 2.77 12.03
N ARG A 220 6.52 3.16 12.63
CA ARG A 220 6.95 2.60 13.92
C ARG A 220 5.98 2.91 15.06
N SER A 221 5.32 4.06 15.05
CA SER A 221 4.33 4.38 16.09
C SER A 221 3.04 3.56 15.93
N CYS A 222 2.70 3.13 14.71
CA CYS A 222 1.53 2.30 14.42
C CYS A 222 1.66 0.83 14.85
N ARG A 223 2.80 0.40 15.42
CA ARG A 223 3.10 -1.02 15.73
C ARG A 223 2.95 -2.00 14.55
N ARG A 224 2.80 -1.53 13.31
CA ARG A 224 3.06 -2.38 12.15
C ARG A 224 4.51 -2.81 12.26
N GLY A 225 4.74 -4.12 12.17
CA GLY A 225 6.05 -4.73 12.31
C GLY A 225 7.09 -3.95 11.50
N ARG A 226 8.34 -4.00 11.98
CA ARG A 226 9.48 -3.37 11.31
C ARG A 226 9.37 -3.65 9.80
N PRO A 227 9.11 -2.66 8.92
CA PRO A 227 9.13 -2.91 7.49
C PRO A 227 10.49 -3.53 7.18
N GLY A 228 10.49 -4.67 6.49
CA GLY A 228 11.70 -5.46 6.25
C GLY A 228 12.83 -4.53 5.83
N THR A 229 13.94 -4.53 6.56
CA THR A 229 14.96 -3.48 6.45
C THR A 229 15.82 -3.58 5.18
N GLY A 230 15.49 -4.46 4.24
CA GLY A 230 16.23 -4.61 3.00
C GLY A 230 15.29 -4.92 1.85
N VAL A 231 15.61 -4.37 0.67
CA VAL A 231 15.13 -4.94 -0.59
C VAL A 231 15.59 -6.39 -0.59
N SER A 232 14.66 -7.34 -0.70
CA SER A 232 15.00 -8.76 -0.76
C SER A 232 16.01 -8.99 -1.88
N ALA A 233 17.15 -9.61 -1.58
CA ALA A 233 18.15 -9.96 -2.57
C ALA A 233 17.55 -10.80 -3.72
N GLY A 234 16.54 -11.63 -3.41
CA GLY A 234 15.77 -12.38 -4.40
C GLY A 234 14.98 -11.47 -5.33
N ALA A 235 14.40 -10.38 -4.81
CA ALA A 235 13.71 -9.38 -5.64
C ALA A 235 14.68 -8.69 -6.60
N ILE A 236 15.88 -8.31 -6.13
CA ILE A 236 16.92 -7.69 -6.96
C ILE A 236 17.34 -8.63 -8.10
N LEU A 237 17.59 -9.90 -7.80
CA LEU A 237 17.96 -10.89 -8.82
C LEU A 237 16.82 -11.17 -9.81
N SER A 238 15.58 -11.24 -9.32
CA SER A 238 14.42 -11.38 -10.20
C SER A 238 14.27 -10.16 -11.11
N GLY A 239 14.45 -8.95 -10.57
CA GLY A 239 14.39 -7.69 -11.33
C GLY A 239 15.52 -7.52 -12.34
N ALA A 240 16.70 -8.06 -12.03
CA ALA A 240 17.86 -8.11 -12.92
C ALA A 240 17.59 -8.90 -14.21
N ASN A 241 16.62 -9.83 -14.20
CA ASN A 241 16.23 -10.62 -15.37
C ASN A 241 17.44 -11.24 -16.11
N LEU A 242 18.33 -11.90 -15.35
CA LEU A 242 19.57 -12.46 -15.89
C LEU A 242 19.34 -13.44 -17.04
N GLY A 243 18.19 -14.13 -17.06
CA GLY A 243 17.79 -15.05 -18.13
C GLY A 243 17.72 -14.39 -19.52
N GLY A 244 17.51 -13.08 -19.61
CA GLY A 244 17.57 -12.31 -20.85
C GLY A 244 18.98 -11.92 -21.29
N THR A 245 20.02 -12.40 -20.60
CA THR A 245 21.40 -11.93 -20.75
C THR A 245 22.36 -13.10 -20.86
N ILE A 246 23.64 -12.82 -21.15
CA ILE A 246 24.71 -13.84 -21.17
C ILE A 246 24.95 -14.50 -19.81
N TYR A 247 24.41 -13.93 -18.72
CA TYR A 247 24.57 -14.43 -17.35
C TYR A 247 23.40 -15.31 -16.90
N GLY A 248 22.45 -15.64 -17.80
CA GLY A 248 21.27 -16.42 -17.44
C GLY A 248 21.60 -17.79 -16.85
N SER A 249 22.62 -18.47 -17.39
CA SER A 249 23.05 -19.79 -16.93
C SER A 249 23.71 -19.80 -15.54
N ILE A 250 24.21 -18.65 -15.08
CA ILE A 250 24.90 -18.52 -13.78
C ILE A 250 24.00 -17.95 -12.68
N ALA A 251 22.73 -17.67 -12.96
CA ALA A 251 21.81 -17.06 -11.99
C ALA A 251 21.66 -17.86 -10.69
N THR A 252 21.54 -19.19 -10.80
CA THR A 252 21.49 -20.09 -9.62
C THR A 252 22.77 -20.01 -8.80
N ARG A 253 23.93 -20.00 -9.47
CA ARG A 253 25.23 -19.93 -8.80
C ARG A 253 25.42 -18.60 -8.06
N ILE A 254 24.98 -17.48 -8.66
CA ILE A 254 24.98 -16.16 -8.01
C ILE A 254 24.15 -16.20 -6.71
N TRP A 255 23.00 -16.87 -6.72
CA TRP A 255 22.16 -16.98 -5.53
C TRP A 255 22.80 -17.84 -4.44
N GLU A 256 23.44 -18.95 -4.81
CA GLU A 256 24.18 -19.80 -3.86
C GLU A 256 25.30 -19.01 -3.16
N VAL A 257 26.11 -18.29 -3.92
CA VAL A 257 27.21 -17.47 -3.38
C VAL A 257 26.68 -16.35 -2.49
N TRP A 258 25.53 -15.75 -2.84
CA TRP A 258 24.86 -14.78 -1.96
C TRP A 258 24.46 -15.39 -0.61
N LEU A 259 23.87 -16.58 -0.61
CA LEU A 259 23.50 -17.28 0.62
C LEU A 259 24.73 -17.65 1.46
N GLU A 260 25.83 -18.04 0.83
CA GLU A 260 27.09 -18.31 1.53
C GLU A 260 27.66 -17.04 2.18
N CYS A 261 27.72 -15.94 1.43
CA CYS A 261 28.21 -14.65 1.90
C CYS A 261 27.39 -14.07 3.06
N THR A 262 26.08 -14.32 3.11
CA THR A 262 25.21 -13.78 4.17
C THR A 262 25.25 -14.62 5.44
N ARG A 263 25.64 -15.90 5.37
CA ARG A 263 25.80 -16.77 6.54
C ARG A 263 26.97 -16.38 7.44
N THR A 264 27.98 -15.69 6.90
CA THR A 264 29.14 -15.23 7.68
C THR A 264 28.84 -14.03 8.58
N GLY A 265 27.64 -13.43 8.48
CA GLY A 265 27.18 -12.38 9.38
C GLY A 265 27.77 -10.99 9.11
N GLU A 266 28.41 -10.79 7.96
CA GLU A 266 28.95 -9.49 7.57
C GLU A 266 27.86 -8.48 7.17
N ASN A 267 28.23 -7.20 7.10
CA ASN A 267 27.37 -6.07 6.71
C ASN A 267 26.93 -6.11 5.21
N LEU A 268 27.02 -7.26 4.54
CA LEU A 268 26.74 -7.47 3.12
C LEU A 268 25.26 -7.33 2.80
N GLU A 269 24.38 -7.77 3.72
CA GLU A 269 22.93 -7.68 3.56
C GLU A 269 22.45 -6.22 3.40
N ASN A 270 23.10 -5.29 4.09
CA ASN A 270 22.79 -3.87 4.01
C ASN A 270 23.19 -3.23 2.67
N HIS A 271 23.96 -3.95 1.86
CA HIS A 271 24.45 -3.53 0.54
C HIS A 271 24.13 -4.56 -0.54
N ALA A 272 22.97 -5.22 -0.45
CA ALA A 272 22.59 -6.33 -1.34
C ALA A 272 22.80 -6.06 -2.83
N ARG A 273 22.39 -4.89 -3.33
CA ARG A 273 22.48 -4.56 -4.77
C ARG A 273 23.92 -4.51 -5.31
N PRO A 274 24.85 -3.69 -4.76
CA PRO A 274 26.24 -3.70 -5.22
C PRO A 274 26.96 -5.02 -4.91
N VAL A 275 26.61 -5.73 -3.83
CA VAL A 275 27.20 -7.04 -3.52
C VAL A 275 26.76 -8.09 -4.56
N LEU A 276 25.48 -8.18 -4.89
CA LEU A 276 24.98 -9.07 -5.95
C LEU A 276 25.60 -8.77 -7.31
N ALA A 277 25.79 -7.50 -7.65
CA ALA A 277 26.49 -7.09 -8.87
C ALA A 277 27.95 -7.57 -8.88
N ALA A 278 28.63 -7.52 -7.72
CA ALA A 278 30.00 -8.00 -7.58
C ALA A 278 30.08 -9.54 -7.62
N ILE A 279 29.11 -10.25 -7.01
CA ILE A 279 29.00 -11.71 -7.12
C ILE A 279 28.77 -12.12 -8.58
N CYS A 280 27.86 -11.45 -9.30
CA CYS A 280 27.64 -11.68 -10.73
C CYS A 280 28.93 -11.54 -11.54
N HIS A 281 29.73 -10.51 -11.24
CA HIS A 281 31.02 -10.30 -11.90
C HIS A 281 32.01 -11.43 -11.59
N ALA A 282 32.19 -11.78 -10.31
CA ALA A 282 33.13 -12.82 -9.89
C ALA A 282 32.74 -14.20 -10.46
N VAL A 283 31.48 -14.61 -10.31
CA VAL A 283 30.97 -15.88 -10.85
C VAL A 283 31.09 -15.93 -12.38
N ALA A 284 30.80 -14.82 -13.08
CA ALA A 284 31.00 -14.78 -14.53
C ALA A 284 32.46 -14.99 -14.92
N GLN A 285 33.41 -14.43 -14.15
CA GLN A 285 34.83 -14.62 -14.39
C GLN A 285 35.27 -16.06 -14.13
N ASP A 286 34.82 -16.67 -13.03
CA ASP A 286 35.17 -18.04 -12.64
C ASP A 286 34.62 -19.08 -13.63
N GLU A 287 33.41 -18.87 -14.12
CA GLU A 287 32.73 -19.73 -15.09
C GLU A 287 33.19 -19.44 -16.54
N GLY A 288 34.20 -18.59 -16.73
CA GLY A 288 34.81 -18.31 -18.04
C GLY A 288 33.96 -17.43 -18.98
N PHE A 289 32.90 -16.79 -18.47
CA PHE A 289 32.12 -15.81 -19.23
C PHE A 289 32.89 -14.50 -19.39
N ARG A 290 32.70 -13.86 -20.55
CA ARG A 290 33.24 -12.51 -20.76
C ARG A 290 32.49 -11.51 -19.87
N VAL A 291 33.18 -11.02 -18.84
CA VAL A 291 32.65 -9.98 -17.96
C VAL A 291 32.42 -8.68 -18.75
N ARG A 292 31.20 -8.15 -18.66
CA ARG A 292 30.78 -6.87 -19.21
C ARG A 292 30.34 -5.94 -18.07
N PRO A 293 31.24 -5.13 -17.50
CA PRO A 293 30.91 -4.29 -16.35
C PRO A 293 29.78 -3.28 -16.58
N SER A 294 29.62 -2.77 -17.80
CA SER A 294 28.53 -1.86 -18.17
C SER A 294 27.17 -2.56 -18.12
N LEU A 295 27.09 -3.78 -18.64
CA LEU A 295 25.88 -4.59 -18.60
C LEU A 295 25.49 -4.96 -17.16
N ILE A 296 26.46 -5.31 -16.31
CA ILE A 296 26.22 -5.60 -14.89
C ILE A 296 25.70 -4.34 -14.17
N GLN A 297 26.30 -3.17 -14.43
CA GLN A 297 25.83 -1.90 -13.86
C GLN A 297 24.39 -1.57 -14.25
N GLU A 298 24.05 -1.80 -15.52
CA GLU A 298 22.71 -1.58 -16.05
C GLU A 298 21.68 -2.53 -15.42
N ILE A 299 21.94 -3.83 -15.47
CA ILE A 299 21.06 -4.87 -14.94
C ILE A 299 20.77 -4.69 -13.46
N PHE A 300 21.82 -4.40 -12.68
CA PHE A 300 21.71 -4.24 -11.23
C PHE A 300 21.50 -2.78 -10.81
N ASP A 301 21.28 -1.81 -11.70
CA ASP A 301 21.10 -0.38 -11.37
C ASP A 301 22.10 0.13 -10.30
N VAL A 302 23.39 -0.13 -10.55
CA VAL A 302 24.52 0.27 -9.69
C VAL A 302 25.54 1.07 -10.46
N GLY A 303 26.25 1.96 -9.76
CA GLY A 303 27.42 2.65 -10.30
C GLY A 303 28.66 1.78 -10.25
N ARG A 304 29.79 2.33 -10.73
CA ARG A 304 31.11 1.67 -10.73
C ARG A 304 31.61 1.23 -9.35
N SER A 305 31.05 1.78 -8.28
CA SER A 305 31.41 1.45 -6.89
C SER A 305 31.18 -0.01 -6.51
N TYR A 306 30.39 -0.78 -7.27
CA TYR A 306 30.23 -2.21 -7.02
C TYR A 306 31.56 -2.98 -7.13
N GLN A 307 32.51 -2.48 -7.95
CA GLN A 307 33.82 -3.12 -8.13
C GLN A 307 34.65 -3.16 -6.84
N ASN A 308 34.46 -2.20 -5.94
CA ASN A 308 35.13 -2.17 -4.64
C ASN A 308 34.72 -3.35 -3.73
N TRP A 309 33.66 -4.08 -4.08
CA TRP A 309 33.21 -5.26 -3.35
C TRP A 309 33.86 -6.55 -3.85
N LEU A 310 34.49 -6.55 -5.03
CA LEU A 310 35.17 -7.74 -5.58
C LEU A 310 36.31 -8.21 -4.65
N ASP A 311 37.11 -7.26 -4.18
CA ASP A 311 38.21 -7.56 -3.25
C ASP A 311 37.71 -8.19 -1.94
N ARG A 312 36.50 -7.80 -1.49
CA ARG A 312 35.90 -8.33 -0.26
C ARG A 312 35.33 -9.74 -0.45
N LEU A 313 34.80 -10.04 -1.64
CA LEU A 313 34.28 -11.36 -1.98
C LEU A 313 35.41 -12.40 -2.15
N ASN A 314 36.57 -11.98 -2.65
CA ASN A 314 37.75 -12.84 -2.80
C ASN A 314 38.35 -13.29 -1.46
N TYR A 315 38.11 -12.55 -0.37
CA TYR A 315 38.47 -12.98 0.99
C TYR A 315 37.49 -14.00 1.56
N ALA A 316 36.21 -13.93 1.20
CA ALA A 316 35.18 -14.87 1.67
C ALA A 316 35.22 -16.22 0.92
N SER A 317 35.66 -16.22 -0.34
CA SER A 317 35.67 -17.40 -1.22
C SER A 317 36.94 -18.27 -1.09
N ASN A 318 37.91 -17.85 -0.26
CA ASN A 318 39.08 -18.65 0.09
C ASN A 318 39.02 -19.06 1.58
N PRO A 319 38.26 -20.10 1.95
CA PRO A 319 38.63 -20.85 3.13
C PRO A 319 39.92 -21.59 2.77
N ILE A 320 41.03 -21.08 3.32
CA ILE A 320 42.26 -21.81 3.67
C ILE A 320 42.26 -23.25 3.13
N ILE A 321 42.95 -23.48 2.01
CA ILE A 321 43.52 -24.79 1.74
C ILE A 321 44.57 -25.00 2.84
N ALA A 322 44.24 -25.83 3.82
CA ALA A 322 45.17 -26.49 4.72
C ALA A 322 44.96 -28.00 4.59
#